data_AF-E1ZCX3-F1
#
_entry.id   AF-E1ZCX3-F1
#
_cell.length_a   1.000
_cell.length_b   1.000
_cell.length_c   1.000
_cell.angle_alpha   90.00
_cell.angle_beta   90.00
_cell.angle_gamma   90.00
#
_symmetry.space_group_name_H-M   'P 1'
#
loop_
_entity.id
_entity.type
_entity.pdbx_description
1 polymer ?
#
loop_
_entity_poly.entity_id
_entity_poly.type
_entity_poly.pdbx_seq_one_letter_code
_entity_poly.pdbx_strand_id
1 'polypeptide(L)'
;MAAHEELGAPEKVSIPASGHKSLVEHLEDEDDTSTYAILMPAEYTMKEGSQLWKGVRLGKFLGAGAQAKVFQLAHDDGSPIGKVIKVNHGDLGSKMLNNNVLWVGMDREWEVGTQLRAALQQPGGQVPGFMKVADCLIAGKNGQEHFSGMLMEELHGFEVYKRIDVPEFHNIHYVREMLFQSFSALDRAQRKVGFHHADLGMRNIMEHYPQIWEQLPAEEGEKAKAKAKQFPGYSCNADGSRLPLGPQLEFKIIDFGIAKFSAKLAAAAAGSEAEEIVERLNEQQRTRMRFGNANSPATIEYEPSDVTKHKGFMARLKNMISPSKSRLTVIIRPVKKLASVKSRRSAGPGGAAAAATDEEAAVAEEGGVVEEAALQAEWEPIRLASFQDAGFKQAADAVAEHHKEAAGSKKKKKKKRKSPIETMYRHFWHRKGDAFHLLLGIALALDDRCWPEEDEDEVAALCSLVHHVTGVKMRVRTAEGEPGSAAFGRHKWQHWFRRWHIRLKGHILPYNSGLLAREALSHPFFTRGDYSGLKHASLPAELPQVFPTE
;
A
#
# COMPACT_ATOMS: atom_id res chain seq x y z
N MET A 1 -3.83 -58.68 -17.35
CA MET A 1 -4.17 -58.45 -15.93
C MET A 1 -3.92 -56.98 -15.66
N ALA A 2 -4.97 -56.16 -15.75
CA ALA A 2 -4.91 -54.74 -15.44
C ALA A 2 -5.46 -54.55 -14.03
N ALA A 3 -4.63 -54.04 -13.12
CA ALA A 3 -5.03 -53.72 -11.76
C ALA A 3 -5.86 -52.42 -11.79
N HIS A 4 -7.11 -52.51 -11.37
CA HIS A 4 -7.95 -51.36 -11.06
C HIS A 4 -7.47 -50.79 -9.72
N GLU A 5 -6.86 -49.61 -9.75
CA GLU A 5 -6.65 -48.78 -8.55
C GLU A 5 -8.00 -48.22 -8.11
N GLU A 6 -8.47 -48.64 -6.94
CA GLU A 6 -9.61 -48.04 -6.26
C GLU A 6 -9.25 -46.62 -5.82
N LEU A 7 -9.85 -45.63 -6.49
CA LEU A 7 -9.89 -44.25 -6.04
C LEU A 7 -10.69 -44.20 -4.72
N GLY A 8 -9.97 -44.18 -3.60
CA GLY A 8 -10.53 -43.98 -2.27
C GLY A 8 -11.36 -42.70 -2.21
N ALA A 9 -12.55 -42.79 -1.59
CA ALA A 9 -13.40 -41.64 -1.37
C ALA A 9 -12.64 -40.54 -0.62
N PRO A 10 -12.84 -39.25 -0.96
CA PRO A 10 -12.13 -38.16 -0.32
C PRO A 10 -12.40 -38.19 1.18
N GLU A 11 -11.34 -38.39 1.93
CA GLU A 11 -11.33 -38.35 3.39
C GLU A 11 -11.88 -36.98 3.81
N LYS A 12 -12.95 -36.98 4.63
CA LYS A 12 -13.50 -35.74 5.19
C LYS A 12 -12.43 -35.13 6.09
N VAL A 13 -11.67 -34.19 5.55
CA VAL A 13 -10.79 -33.31 6.32
C VAL A 13 -11.67 -32.55 7.31
N SER A 14 -11.69 -33.00 8.56
CA SER A 14 -12.30 -32.25 9.64
C SER A 14 -11.49 -30.98 9.83
N ILE A 15 -12.04 -29.84 9.41
CA ILE A 15 -11.46 -28.54 9.73
C ILE A 15 -11.52 -28.43 11.26
N PRO A 16 -10.38 -28.41 11.97
CA PRO A 16 -10.40 -28.24 13.43
C PRO A 16 -11.13 -26.93 13.73
N ALA A 17 -11.96 -26.92 14.77
CA ALA A 17 -12.54 -25.69 15.29
C ALA A 17 -11.39 -24.75 15.62
N SER A 18 -11.09 -23.83 14.69
CA SER A 18 -9.88 -23.01 14.73
C SER A 18 -9.91 -22.19 16.01
N GLY A 19 -8.96 -22.43 16.90
CA GLY A 19 -8.69 -21.51 18.01
C GLY A 19 -8.55 -20.12 17.40
N HIS A 20 -9.42 -19.20 17.77
CA HIS A 20 -9.34 -17.84 17.29
C HIS A 20 -8.02 -17.26 17.83
N LYS A 21 -7.00 -17.14 16.95
CA LYS A 21 -5.74 -16.43 17.26
C LYS A 21 -6.08 -15.09 17.88
N SER A 22 -5.30 -14.52 18.78
CA SER A 22 -5.55 -13.13 19.23
C SER A 22 -5.38 -12.13 18.06
N LEU A 23 -5.84 -10.88 18.18
CA LEU A 23 -5.55 -9.86 17.14
C LEU A 23 -4.05 -9.56 17.08
N VAL A 24 -3.34 -9.59 18.21
CA VAL A 24 -1.88 -9.42 18.24
C VAL A 24 -1.20 -10.53 17.42
N GLU A 25 -1.54 -11.79 17.70
CA GLU A 25 -1.00 -12.95 16.95
C GLU A 25 -1.28 -12.88 15.45
N HIS A 26 -2.43 -12.31 15.06
CA HIS A 26 -2.78 -12.09 13.66
C HIS A 26 -1.92 -11.01 13.01
N LEU A 27 -1.65 -9.92 13.73
CA LEU A 27 -0.83 -8.82 13.20
C LEU A 27 0.64 -9.22 13.06
N GLU A 28 1.10 -10.14 13.91
CA GLU A 28 2.42 -10.76 13.86
C GLU A 28 2.53 -11.86 12.79
N ASP A 29 1.41 -12.41 12.33
CA ASP A 29 1.40 -13.47 11.32
C ASP A 29 1.67 -12.89 9.92
N GLU A 30 2.91 -13.06 9.45
CA GLU A 30 3.29 -12.62 8.12
C GLU A 30 2.66 -13.47 7.01
N ASP A 31 2.32 -14.73 7.28
CA ASP A 31 1.86 -15.68 6.26
C ASP A 31 0.36 -15.63 5.99
N ASP A 32 -0.39 -14.77 6.68
CA ASP A 32 -1.83 -14.72 6.49
C ASP A 32 -2.22 -14.09 5.15
N THR A 33 -2.62 -14.96 4.22
CA THR A 33 -3.21 -14.59 2.92
C THR A 33 -4.61 -14.01 3.06
N SER A 34 -5.25 -14.18 4.21
CA SER A 34 -6.58 -13.69 4.49
C SER A 34 -6.58 -12.16 4.62
N THR A 35 -7.71 -11.57 4.28
CA THR A 35 -7.97 -10.14 4.49
C THR A 35 -9.08 -10.01 5.51
N TYR A 36 -8.87 -9.17 6.52
CA TYR A 36 -9.84 -8.93 7.57
C TYR A 36 -10.41 -7.51 7.48
N ALA A 37 -11.64 -7.38 7.96
CA ALA A 37 -12.18 -6.11 8.38
C ALA A 37 -12.03 -6.01 9.90
N ILE A 38 -11.28 -5.01 10.34
CA ILE A 38 -11.11 -4.69 11.76
C ILE A 38 -12.10 -3.56 12.07
N LEU A 39 -13.08 -3.88 12.90
CA LEU A 39 -13.94 -2.84 13.47
C LEU A 39 -13.10 -2.01 14.44
N MET A 40 -13.17 -0.69 14.30
CA MET A 40 -12.60 0.29 15.22
C MET A 40 -13.67 0.71 16.24
N PRO A 41 -13.29 1.10 17.47
CA PRO A 41 -14.22 1.73 18.39
C PRO A 41 -14.90 2.94 17.76
N ALA A 42 -16.15 3.23 18.14
CA ALA A 42 -16.89 4.39 17.62
C ALA A 42 -16.15 5.71 17.93
N GLU A 43 -15.48 5.74 19.07
CA GLU A 43 -14.65 6.84 19.54
C GLU A 43 -13.26 6.28 19.80
N TYR A 44 -12.28 6.69 18.98
CA TYR A 44 -10.89 6.33 19.15
C TYR A 44 -10.01 7.57 18.93
N THR A 45 -8.96 7.68 19.73
CA THR A 45 -8.08 8.84 19.71
C THR A 45 -6.89 8.57 18.80
N MET A 46 -6.69 9.43 17.79
CA MET A 46 -5.58 9.35 16.84
C MET A 46 -4.35 10.11 17.36
N LYS A 47 -3.79 9.65 18.49
CA LYS A 47 -2.60 10.23 19.14
C LYS A 47 -1.60 9.12 19.47
N GLU A 48 -0.31 9.40 19.32
CA GLU A 48 0.78 8.49 19.75
C GLU A 48 0.58 8.05 21.21
N GLY A 49 0.87 6.78 21.50
CA GLY A 49 0.68 6.11 22.78
C GLY A 49 -0.74 5.64 23.08
N SER A 50 -1.74 6.08 22.31
CA SER A 50 -3.14 5.71 22.55
C SER A 50 -3.36 4.23 22.25
N GLN A 51 -4.02 3.53 23.17
CA GLN A 51 -4.42 2.14 22.95
C GLN A 51 -5.51 2.10 21.90
N LEU A 52 -5.31 1.29 20.86
CA LEU A 52 -6.33 1.05 19.84
C LEU A 52 -7.18 -0.17 20.20
N TRP A 53 -6.52 -1.20 20.72
CA TRP A 53 -7.12 -2.42 21.25
C TRP A 53 -6.20 -3.03 22.30
N LYS A 54 -6.71 -4.00 23.07
CA LYS A 54 -5.90 -4.72 24.07
C LYS A 54 -4.64 -5.30 23.42
N GLY A 55 -3.46 -4.96 23.96
CA GLY A 55 -2.17 -5.40 23.44
C GLY A 55 -1.55 -4.51 22.36
N VAL A 56 -2.28 -3.53 21.79
CA VAL A 56 -1.75 -2.69 20.69
C VAL A 56 -2.12 -1.22 20.81
N ARG A 57 -1.12 -0.40 20.51
CA ARG A 57 -1.15 1.06 20.59
C ARG A 57 -0.77 1.69 19.27
N LEU A 58 -1.20 2.93 19.10
CA LEU A 58 -0.57 3.84 18.15
C LEU A 58 0.84 4.13 18.66
N GLY A 59 1.85 3.64 17.95
CA GLY A 59 3.25 3.98 18.20
C GLY A 59 3.59 5.36 17.61
N LYS A 60 4.77 5.43 16.99
CA LYS A 60 5.31 6.66 16.39
C LYS A 60 4.45 7.17 15.23
N PHE A 61 4.19 8.46 15.18
CA PHE A 61 3.62 9.17 14.06
C PHE A 61 4.66 9.28 12.95
N LEU A 62 4.34 8.70 11.78
CA LEU A 62 5.27 8.64 10.65
C LEU A 62 5.04 9.78 9.66
N GLY A 63 3.79 10.27 9.56
CA GLY A 63 3.48 11.41 8.72
C GLY A 63 1.98 11.59 8.47
N ALA A 64 1.64 12.72 7.88
CA ALA A 64 0.29 13.01 7.41
C ALA A 64 0.33 13.50 5.98
N GLY A 65 -0.52 12.90 5.14
CA GLY A 65 -0.82 13.40 3.80
C GLY A 65 -2.12 14.21 3.81
N ALA A 66 -2.54 14.64 2.62
CA ALA A 66 -3.81 15.35 2.44
C ALA A 66 -5.03 14.50 2.84
N GLN A 67 -4.93 13.17 2.79
CA GLN A 67 -6.06 12.25 2.99
C GLN A 67 -6.05 11.52 4.33
N ALA A 68 -4.85 11.24 4.86
CA ALA A 68 -4.69 10.32 5.98
C ALA A 68 -3.50 10.69 6.87
N LYS A 69 -3.53 10.16 8.09
CA LYS A 69 -2.39 10.08 9.01
C LYS A 69 -1.86 8.65 9.05
N VAL A 70 -0.55 8.51 9.18
CA VAL A 70 0.13 7.22 9.27
C VAL A 70 0.84 7.12 10.61
N PHE A 71 0.60 6.03 11.32
CA PHE A 71 1.26 5.70 12.58
C PHE A 71 1.87 4.31 12.49
N GLN A 72 2.98 4.11 13.16
CA GLN A 72 3.50 2.78 13.48
C GLN A 72 2.54 2.12 14.49
N LEU A 73 2.36 0.81 14.39
CA LEU A 73 1.70 0.04 15.44
C LEU A 73 2.75 -0.51 16.41
N ALA A 74 2.44 -0.44 17.69
CA ALA A 74 3.31 -0.91 18.76
C ALA A 74 2.54 -1.78 19.76
N HIS A 75 3.23 -2.72 20.39
CA HIS A 75 2.71 -3.46 21.53
C HIS A 75 2.49 -2.53 22.73
N ASP A 76 1.84 -3.06 23.78
CA ASP A 76 1.63 -2.30 25.02
C ASP A 76 2.94 -1.88 25.72
N ASP A 77 4.04 -2.61 25.51
CA ASP A 77 5.38 -2.27 26.01
C ASP A 77 6.11 -1.23 25.12
N GLY A 78 5.49 -0.80 24.02
CA GLY A 78 6.05 0.16 23.07
C GLY A 78 6.93 -0.46 21.98
N SER A 79 7.17 -1.78 21.99
CA SER A 79 7.92 -2.44 20.93
C SER A 79 7.14 -2.45 19.60
N PRO A 80 7.80 -2.30 18.44
CA PRO A 80 7.13 -2.18 17.15
C PRO A 80 6.57 -3.53 16.67
N ILE A 81 5.37 -3.52 16.08
CA ILE A 81 4.72 -4.72 15.50
C ILE A 81 5.23 -5.00 14.07
N GLY A 82 5.93 -4.03 13.43
CA GLY A 82 6.31 -4.12 12.02
C GLY A 82 5.16 -3.81 11.06
N LYS A 83 4.07 -3.23 11.56
CA LYS A 83 2.90 -2.77 10.79
C LYS A 83 2.67 -1.29 10.99
N VAL A 84 2.07 -0.65 9.99
CA VAL A 84 1.60 0.74 10.07
C VAL A 84 0.11 0.81 9.84
N ILE A 85 -0.52 1.78 10.49
CA ILE A 85 -1.93 2.08 10.34
C ILE A 85 -2.08 3.42 9.60
N LYS A 86 -2.81 3.41 8.48
CA LYS A 86 -3.17 4.60 7.71
C LYS A 86 -4.64 4.90 7.90
N VAL A 87 -4.96 6.01 8.56
CA VAL A 87 -6.34 6.37 8.93
C VAL A 87 -6.74 7.68 8.24
N ASN A 88 -7.93 7.69 7.66
CA ASN A 88 -8.53 8.88 7.06
C ASN A 88 -8.63 10.01 8.09
N HIS A 89 -8.39 11.24 7.64
CA HIS A 89 -8.75 12.40 8.45
C HIS A 89 -10.28 12.42 8.68
N GLY A 90 -10.69 12.68 9.92
CA GLY A 90 -12.11 12.81 10.28
C GLY A 90 -12.67 14.24 10.14
N ASP A 91 -11.79 15.20 9.82
CA ASP A 91 -12.10 16.63 9.81
C ASP A 91 -12.94 17.06 8.59
N LEU A 92 -13.57 18.23 8.69
CA LEU A 92 -14.48 18.72 7.64
C LEU A 92 -13.72 19.01 6.32
N GLY A 93 -12.46 19.44 6.42
CA GLY A 93 -11.60 19.74 5.28
C GLY A 93 -11.29 18.49 4.46
N SER A 94 -10.94 17.39 5.10
CA SER A 94 -10.78 16.11 4.41
C SER A 94 -12.07 15.59 3.83
N LYS A 95 -13.25 15.83 4.42
CA LYS A 95 -14.53 15.44 3.79
C LYS A 95 -14.79 16.14 2.46
N MET A 96 -14.32 17.38 2.30
CA MET A 96 -14.40 18.09 1.01
C MET A 96 -13.37 17.55 -0.01
N LEU A 97 -12.16 17.22 0.44
CA LEU A 97 -11.08 16.74 -0.42
C LEU A 97 -11.23 15.25 -0.78
N ASN A 98 -11.64 14.39 0.15
CA ASN A 98 -11.95 12.97 -0.01
C ASN A 98 -13.31 12.71 -0.68
N ASN A 99 -13.82 13.67 -1.44
CA ASN A 99 -14.92 13.38 -2.34
C ASN A 99 -14.36 12.48 -3.46
N ASN A 100 -14.80 11.22 -3.54
CA ASN A 100 -14.45 10.24 -4.59
C ASN A 100 -14.63 10.77 -6.03
N VAL A 101 -15.28 11.93 -6.19
CA VAL A 101 -15.42 12.65 -7.45
C VAL A 101 -14.15 13.43 -7.84
N LEU A 102 -13.40 13.97 -6.89
CA LEU A 102 -12.20 14.79 -7.12
C LEU A 102 -10.91 14.00 -6.87
N TRP A 103 -10.87 13.21 -5.80
CA TRP A 103 -9.71 12.43 -5.39
C TRP A 103 -10.06 10.94 -5.33
N VAL A 104 -9.08 10.08 -5.58
CA VAL A 104 -9.32 8.65 -5.42
C VAL A 104 -9.35 8.32 -3.93
N GLY A 105 -10.38 7.61 -3.52
CA GLY A 105 -10.57 7.21 -2.13
C GLY A 105 -9.52 6.19 -1.70
N MET A 106 -9.15 6.27 -0.43
CA MET A 106 -8.20 5.34 0.20
C MET A 106 -8.72 3.89 0.22
N ASP A 107 -10.04 3.69 0.09
CA ASP A 107 -10.66 2.38 -0.10
C ASP A 107 -10.20 1.71 -1.41
N ARG A 108 -10.01 2.49 -2.47
CA ARG A 108 -9.49 1.99 -3.75
C ARG A 108 -8.02 1.60 -3.65
N GLU A 109 -7.22 2.38 -2.94
CA GLU A 109 -5.82 2.05 -2.68
C GLU A 109 -5.70 0.72 -1.93
N TRP A 110 -6.52 0.53 -0.88
CA TRP A 110 -6.59 -0.74 -0.16
C TRP A 110 -7.02 -1.90 -1.05
N GLU A 111 -8.05 -1.71 -1.87
CA GLU A 111 -8.54 -2.72 -2.79
C GLU A 111 -7.46 -3.14 -3.81
N VAL A 112 -6.74 -2.19 -4.39
CA VAL A 112 -5.65 -2.50 -5.35
C VAL A 112 -4.50 -3.22 -4.64
N GLY A 113 -4.09 -2.73 -3.46
CA GLY A 113 -3.02 -3.33 -2.68
C GLY A 113 -3.31 -4.78 -2.27
N THR A 114 -4.54 -5.08 -1.84
CA THR A 114 -4.95 -6.44 -1.48
C THR A 114 -4.99 -7.39 -2.67
N GLN A 115 -5.37 -6.93 -3.87
CA GLN A 115 -5.28 -7.73 -5.10
C GLN A 115 -3.85 -7.97 -5.55
N LEU A 116 -2.98 -6.96 -5.46
CA LEU A 116 -1.56 -7.14 -5.72
C LEU A 116 -0.96 -8.18 -4.77
N ARG A 117 -1.27 -8.09 -3.47
CA ARG A 117 -0.88 -9.09 -2.47
C ARG A 117 -1.36 -10.47 -2.87
N ALA A 118 -2.66 -10.65 -3.12
CA ALA A 118 -3.23 -11.94 -3.50
C ALA A 118 -2.59 -12.55 -4.77
N ALA A 119 -2.17 -11.72 -5.72
CA ALA A 119 -1.55 -12.19 -6.96
C ALA A 119 -0.04 -12.44 -6.85
N LEU A 120 0.67 -11.68 -6.01
CA LEU A 120 2.14 -11.61 -6.01
C LEU A 120 2.78 -12.14 -4.74
N GLN A 121 2.02 -12.37 -3.67
CA GLN A 121 2.54 -12.88 -2.40
C GLN A 121 3.25 -14.22 -2.61
N GLN A 122 4.46 -14.32 -2.06
CA GLN A 122 5.27 -15.53 -2.04
C GLN A 122 4.98 -16.34 -0.76
N PRO A 123 5.37 -17.63 -0.71
CA PRO A 123 5.47 -18.34 0.57
C PRO A 123 6.35 -17.54 1.54
N GLY A 124 5.92 -17.30 2.77
CA GLY A 124 6.58 -16.39 3.71
C GLY A 124 5.95 -14.98 3.77
N GLY A 125 4.81 -14.76 3.12
CA GLY A 125 4.05 -13.53 3.30
C GLY A 125 4.52 -12.30 2.53
N GLN A 126 5.66 -12.40 1.85
CA GLN A 126 6.33 -11.28 1.20
C GLN A 126 5.67 -10.92 -0.14
N VAL A 127 5.69 -9.62 -0.48
CA VAL A 127 5.24 -9.10 -1.78
C VAL A 127 6.38 -8.31 -2.43
N PRO A 128 7.40 -8.99 -3.00
CA PRO A 128 8.66 -8.32 -3.36
C PRO A 128 8.47 -7.17 -4.35
N GLY A 129 8.99 -6.00 -3.99
CA GLY A 129 8.91 -4.76 -4.76
C GLY A 129 7.61 -3.95 -4.60
N PHE A 130 6.67 -4.40 -3.78
CA PHE A 130 5.46 -3.65 -3.43
C PHE A 130 5.29 -3.60 -1.92
N MET A 131 4.78 -2.47 -1.40
CA MET A 131 4.34 -2.42 -0.01
C MET A 131 3.14 -3.35 0.19
N LYS A 132 3.23 -4.24 1.17
CA LYS A 132 2.12 -5.13 1.51
C LYS A 132 0.99 -4.34 2.14
N VAL A 133 -0.21 -4.47 1.58
CA VAL A 133 -1.46 -3.94 2.15
C VAL A 133 -2.25 -5.12 2.71
N ALA A 134 -2.63 -5.01 3.97
CA ALA A 134 -3.30 -6.07 4.71
C ALA A 134 -4.79 -5.72 4.92
N ASP A 135 -5.17 -5.45 6.15
CA ASP A 135 -6.58 -5.36 6.57
C ASP A 135 -7.20 -3.99 6.32
N CYS A 136 -8.51 -3.96 6.15
CA CYS A 136 -9.26 -2.70 6.18
C CYS A 136 -9.73 -2.37 7.58
N LEU A 137 -9.80 -1.07 7.86
CA LEU A 137 -10.36 -0.54 9.09
C LEU A 137 -11.73 0.04 8.82
N ILE A 138 -12.68 -0.32 9.66
CA ILE A 138 -14.06 0.11 9.59
C ILE A 138 -14.40 0.82 10.89
N ALA A 139 -14.91 2.05 10.82
CA ALA A 139 -15.36 2.77 12.01
C ALA A 139 -16.87 3.04 11.95
N GLY A 140 -17.52 2.91 13.11
CA GLY A 140 -18.93 3.22 13.29
C GLY A 140 -19.13 4.67 13.66
N LYS A 141 -19.94 5.40 12.89
CA LYS A 141 -20.37 6.76 13.26
C LYS A 141 -21.87 6.91 13.04
N ASN A 142 -22.61 7.24 14.11
CA ASN A 142 -24.06 7.41 14.08
C ASN A 142 -24.80 6.18 13.53
N GLY A 143 -24.37 4.98 13.92
CA GLY A 143 -24.92 3.71 13.42
C GLY A 143 -24.64 3.42 11.95
N GLN A 144 -23.74 4.19 11.31
CA GLN A 144 -23.23 3.90 9.97
C GLN A 144 -21.74 3.54 10.05
N GLU A 145 -21.44 2.32 9.64
CA GLU A 145 -20.08 1.88 9.45
C GLU A 145 -19.50 2.44 8.14
N HIS A 146 -18.24 2.83 8.16
CA HIS A 146 -17.55 3.33 6.99
C HIS A 146 -16.08 2.92 7.01
N PHE A 147 -15.49 2.79 5.83
CA PHE A 147 -14.06 2.60 5.68
C PHE A 147 -13.32 3.79 6.30
N SER A 148 -12.53 3.52 7.34
CA SER A 148 -11.79 4.52 8.10
C SER A 148 -10.30 4.47 7.83
N GLY A 149 -9.77 3.35 7.32
CA GLY A 149 -8.35 3.10 7.32
C GLY A 149 -7.93 1.80 6.65
N MET A 150 -6.62 1.57 6.62
CA MET A 150 -6.05 0.27 6.30
C MET A 150 -4.79 0.00 7.14
N LEU A 151 -4.45 -1.27 7.28
CA LEU A 151 -3.16 -1.72 7.78
C LEU A 151 -2.22 -2.03 6.62
N MET A 152 -0.96 -1.68 6.78
CA MET A 152 0.09 -1.88 5.80
C MET A 152 1.37 -2.36 6.49
N GLU A 153 2.27 -2.92 5.71
CA GLU A 153 3.64 -3.23 6.14
C GLU A 153 4.40 -1.95 6.53
N GLU A 154 5.18 -2.05 7.61
CA GLU A 154 6.11 -0.98 7.96
C GLU A 154 7.30 -0.95 7.02
N LEU A 155 7.55 0.19 6.40
CA LEU A 155 8.73 0.39 5.57
C LEU A 155 9.79 1.17 6.33
N HIS A 156 10.90 0.50 6.64
CA HIS A 156 12.10 1.15 7.16
C HIS A 156 12.89 1.77 6.01
N GLY A 157 12.83 3.09 5.83
CA GLY A 157 13.62 3.77 4.82
C GLY A 157 13.08 5.14 4.43
N PHE A 158 13.46 5.60 3.24
CA PHE A 158 13.15 6.92 2.73
C PHE A 158 12.52 6.82 1.34
N GLU A 159 11.67 7.79 0.99
CA GLU A 159 11.23 7.96 -0.39
C GLU A 159 12.44 8.28 -1.27
N VAL A 160 12.59 7.58 -2.39
CA VAL A 160 13.79 7.64 -3.24
C VAL A 160 14.10 9.07 -3.70
N TYR A 161 13.09 9.87 -4.00
CA TYR A 161 13.31 11.27 -4.42
C TYR A 161 14.05 12.11 -3.37
N LYS A 162 13.86 11.83 -2.07
CA LYS A 162 14.57 12.55 -0.99
C LYS A 162 16.06 12.29 -0.99
N ARG A 163 16.52 11.21 -1.63
CA ARG A 163 17.93 10.91 -1.84
C ARG A 163 18.41 11.49 -3.17
N ILE A 164 17.70 11.21 -4.27
CA ILE A 164 18.15 11.58 -5.63
C ILE A 164 18.10 13.10 -5.90
N ASP A 165 17.16 13.83 -5.29
CA ASP A 165 17.06 15.29 -5.48
C ASP A 165 18.17 16.08 -4.78
N VAL A 166 18.97 15.44 -3.92
CA VAL A 166 20.08 16.08 -3.20
C VAL A 166 21.17 16.49 -4.21
N PRO A 167 21.67 17.74 -4.18
CA PRO A 167 22.71 18.21 -5.10
C PRO A 167 23.98 17.36 -5.11
N GLU A 168 24.28 16.69 -4.02
CA GLU A 168 25.49 15.90 -3.82
C GLU A 168 25.34 14.43 -4.24
N PHE A 169 24.16 14.03 -4.72
CA PHE A 169 23.89 12.67 -5.17
C PHE A 169 24.54 12.37 -6.53
N HIS A 170 25.49 11.44 -6.54
CA HIS A 170 26.26 11.01 -7.73
C HIS A 170 26.50 9.49 -7.74
N ASN A 171 25.51 8.69 -7.36
CA ASN A 171 25.64 7.23 -7.30
C ASN A 171 24.78 6.54 -8.39
N ILE A 172 25.42 6.12 -9.47
CA ILE A 172 24.72 5.53 -10.62
C ILE A 172 24.25 4.10 -10.33
N HIS A 173 25.01 3.34 -9.53
CA HIS A 173 24.69 1.97 -9.15
C HIS A 173 23.41 1.88 -8.30
N TYR A 174 23.20 2.83 -7.37
CA TYR A 174 21.94 2.97 -6.64
C TYR A 174 20.77 3.21 -7.60
N VAL A 175 20.94 4.09 -8.60
CA VAL A 175 19.89 4.37 -9.60
C VAL A 175 19.60 3.13 -10.43
N ARG A 176 20.63 2.39 -10.83
CA ARG A 176 20.50 1.13 -11.55
C ARG A 176 19.72 0.12 -10.74
N GLU A 177 20.12 -0.14 -9.49
CA GLU A 177 19.47 -1.11 -8.62
C GLU A 177 18.01 -0.73 -8.37
N MET A 178 17.74 0.53 -8.05
CA MET A 178 16.39 1.04 -7.85
C MET A 178 15.50 0.79 -9.07
N LEU A 179 15.99 1.13 -10.27
CA LEU A 179 15.25 0.90 -11.51
C LEU A 179 15.08 -0.60 -11.79
N PHE A 180 16.11 -1.41 -11.55
CA PHE A 180 16.09 -2.85 -11.78
C PHE A 180 15.04 -3.54 -10.90
N GLN A 181 15.06 -3.30 -9.58
CA GLN A 181 14.09 -3.88 -8.65
C GLN A 181 12.67 -3.40 -8.97
N SER A 182 12.49 -2.09 -9.21
CA SER A 182 11.18 -1.50 -9.52
C SER A 182 10.60 -2.04 -10.82
N PHE A 183 11.39 -2.13 -11.90
CA PHE A 183 10.93 -2.67 -13.17
C PHE A 183 10.72 -4.19 -13.11
N SER A 184 11.52 -4.92 -12.33
CA SER A 184 11.28 -6.35 -12.11
C SER A 184 9.96 -6.60 -11.37
N ALA A 185 9.64 -5.76 -10.37
CA ALA A 185 8.36 -5.81 -9.67
C ALA A 185 7.19 -5.49 -10.60
N LEU A 186 7.33 -4.42 -11.40
CA LEU A 186 6.33 -4.06 -12.40
C LEU A 186 6.15 -5.13 -13.46
N ASP A 187 7.21 -5.76 -13.96
CA ASP A 187 7.08 -6.84 -14.96
C ASP A 187 6.25 -7.99 -14.39
N ARG A 188 6.58 -8.47 -13.18
CA ARG A 188 5.79 -9.51 -12.50
C ARG A 188 4.32 -9.11 -12.36
N ALA A 189 4.04 -7.89 -11.93
CA ALA A 189 2.66 -7.40 -11.73
C ALA A 189 1.91 -7.17 -13.06
N GLN A 190 2.58 -6.65 -14.08
CA GLN A 190 2.04 -6.47 -15.43
C GLN A 190 1.68 -7.83 -16.02
N ARG A 191 2.59 -8.81 -15.92
CA ARG A 191 2.37 -10.17 -16.43
C ARG A 191 1.26 -10.90 -15.70
N LYS A 192 1.17 -10.81 -14.37
CA LYS A 192 0.14 -11.54 -13.61
C LYS A 192 -1.24 -10.91 -13.68
N VAL A 193 -1.32 -9.59 -13.56
CA VAL A 193 -2.62 -8.89 -13.34
C VAL A 193 -2.81 -7.66 -14.22
N GLY A 194 -1.91 -7.40 -15.17
CA GLY A 194 -1.97 -6.20 -16.00
C GLY A 194 -1.90 -4.93 -15.15
N PHE A 195 -1.13 -4.94 -14.07
CA PHE A 195 -0.99 -3.81 -13.18
C PHE A 195 -0.41 -2.59 -13.89
N HIS A 196 -1.06 -1.45 -13.71
CA HIS A 196 -0.59 -0.15 -14.13
C HIS A 196 -0.74 0.83 -12.96
N HIS A 197 0.38 1.33 -12.45
CA HIS A 197 0.38 2.25 -11.32
C HIS A 197 -0.26 3.59 -11.68
N ALA A 198 -0.06 4.05 -12.93
CA ALA A 198 -0.56 5.29 -13.50
C ALA A 198 0.01 6.59 -12.88
N ASP A 199 0.86 6.48 -11.85
CA ASP A 199 1.53 7.59 -11.17
C ASP A 199 2.91 7.21 -10.60
N LEU A 200 3.60 6.28 -11.27
CA LEU A 200 4.87 5.79 -10.75
C LEU A 200 6.00 6.82 -10.96
N GLY A 201 6.16 7.74 -10.02
CA GLY A 201 7.34 8.59 -9.91
C GLY A 201 8.22 8.19 -8.73
N MET A 202 9.40 8.81 -8.59
CA MET A 202 10.34 8.54 -7.49
C MET A 202 9.76 8.79 -6.08
N ARG A 203 8.65 9.54 -5.97
CA ARG A 203 7.92 9.74 -4.70
C ARG A 203 7.11 8.52 -4.26
N ASN A 204 6.77 7.65 -5.21
CA ASN A 204 5.99 6.44 -5.01
C ASN A 204 6.89 5.19 -5.03
N ILE A 205 8.18 5.38 -4.77
CA ILE A 205 9.16 4.33 -4.54
C ILE A 205 9.86 4.66 -3.24
N MET A 206 9.85 3.72 -2.32
CA MET A 206 10.41 3.85 -0.99
C MET A 206 11.52 2.81 -0.82
N GLU A 207 12.63 3.23 -0.24
CA GLU A 207 13.63 2.31 0.31
C GLU A 207 13.00 1.51 1.43
N HIS A 208 13.36 0.24 1.49
CA HIS A 208 13.02 -0.63 2.60
C HIS A 208 14.25 -1.45 2.99
N TYR A 209 14.61 -1.40 4.26
CA TYR A 209 15.65 -2.24 4.85
C TYR A 209 14.94 -3.32 5.68
N PRO A 210 14.81 -4.57 5.17
CA PRO A 210 14.09 -5.64 5.86
C PRO A 210 14.66 -5.94 7.24
N GLN A 211 15.96 -5.71 7.39
CA GLN A 211 16.67 -5.74 8.64
C GLN A 211 17.40 -4.41 8.80
N ILE A 212 17.30 -3.76 9.95
CA ILE A 212 18.09 -2.57 10.29
C ILE A 212 19.27 -2.95 11.17
N TRP A 213 20.31 -2.12 11.18
CA TRP A 213 21.54 -2.41 11.92
C TRP A 213 21.31 -2.57 13.42
N GLU A 214 20.37 -1.83 13.99
CA GLU A 214 20.02 -1.86 15.41
C GLU A 214 19.39 -3.19 15.83
N GLN A 215 18.90 -3.98 14.86
CA GLN A 215 18.34 -5.32 15.10
C GLN A 215 19.40 -6.43 15.01
N LEU A 216 20.60 -6.13 14.51
CA LEU A 216 21.69 -7.10 14.46
C LEU A 216 22.38 -7.22 15.82
N PRO A 217 23.02 -8.36 16.13
CA PRO A 217 23.97 -8.46 17.23
C PRO A 217 24.99 -7.32 17.14
N ALA A 218 25.30 -6.66 18.26
CA ALA A 218 26.11 -5.44 18.27
C ALA A 218 27.44 -5.57 17.52
N GLU A 219 28.13 -6.71 17.66
CA GLU A 219 29.39 -6.99 16.95
C GLU A 219 29.20 -7.09 15.43
N GLU A 220 28.13 -7.75 14.98
CA GLU A 220 27.81 -7.88 13.55
C GLU A 220 27.35 -6.54 12.97
N GLY A 221 26.54 -5.80 13.71
CA GLY A 221 26.08 -4.47 13.36
C GLY A 221 27.24 -3.49 13.17
N GLU A 222 28.18 -3.45 14.12
CA GLU A 222 29.37 -2.59 14.01
C GLU A 222 30.29 -3.01 12.85
N LYS A 223 30.53 -4.31 12.66
CA LYS A 223 31.34 -4.81 11.53
C LYS A 223 30.69 -4.47 10.19
N ALA A 224 29.38 -4.65 10.06
CA ALA A 224 28.65 -4.34 8.85
C ALA A 224 28.57 -2.82 8.61
N LYS A 225 28.32 -2.01 9.65
CA LYS A 225 28.38 -0.53 9.60
C LYS A 225 29.77 -0.03 9.20
N ALA A 226 30.84 -0.66 9.71
CA ALA A 226 32.21 -0.30 9.35
C ALA A 226 32.51 -0.60 7.88
N LYS A 227 32.10 -1.77 7.39
CA LYS A 227 32.21 -2.12 5.96
C LYS A 227 31.39 -1.15 5.10
N ALA A 228 30.16 -0.86 5.52
CA ALA A 228 29.25 0.11 4.90
C ALA A 228 29.85 1.52 4.78
N LYS A 229 30.54 2.03 5.82
CA LYS A 229 31.22 3.33 5.80
C LYS A 229 32.39 3.42 4.81
N GLN A 230 32.92 2.28 4.34
CA GLN A 230 34.05 2.25 3.41
C GLN A 230 33.62 2.42 1.95
N PHE A 231 32.32 2.44 1.64
CA PHE A 231 31.84 2.63 0.27
C PHE A 231 31.63 4.13 -0.01
N PRO A 232 32.27 4.72 -1.04
CA PRO A 232 31.99 6.08 -1.47
C PRO A 232 30.51 6.25 -1.88
N GLY A 233 29.90 7.42 -1.62
CA GLY A 233 28.50 7.69 -1.98
C GLY A 233 27.43 7.01 -1.10
N TYR A 234 27.85 6.41 0.01
CA TYR A 234 26.97 5.71 0.96
C TYR A 234 26.19 6.67 1.88
N SER A 235 26.70 7.87 2.12
CA SER A 235 25.96 8.92 2.80
C SER A 235 24.98 9.60 1.84
N CYS A 236 23.70 9.73 2.21
CA CYS A 236 22.72 10.46 1.37
C CYS A 236 23.09 11.93 1.17
N ASN A 237 24.04 12.45 1.97
CA ASN A 237 24.52 13.81 1.98
C ASN A 237 26.05 13.78 1.99
N ALA A 238 26.72 14.81 1.46
CA ALA A 238 28.18 14.92 1.49
C ALA A 238 28.78 14.97 2.92
N ASP A 239 27.94 15.21 3.94
CA ASP A 239 28.33 15.33 5.35
C ASP A 239 28.23 14.01 6.15
N GLY A 240 27.88 12.88 5.51
CA GLY A 240 27.75 11.61 6.22
C GLY A 240 26.42 11.39 6.96
N SER A 241 25.52 12.38 7.00
CA SER A 241 24.40 12.41 7.98
C SER A 241 23.25 11.42 7.73
N ARG A 242 23.26 10.68 6.62
CA ARG A 242 22.24 9.67 6.34
C ARG A 242 22.87 8.42 5.76
N LEU A 243 23.20 7.48 6.63
CA LEU A 243 23.65 6.15 6.27
C LEU A 243 22.43 5.26 5.93
N PRO A 244 22.60 4.26 5.04
CA PRO A 244 21.76 3.07 4.95
C PRO A 244 21.41 2.54 6.32
N LEU A 245 20.17 2.08 6.47
CA LEU A 245 19.65 1.69 7.78
C LEU A 245 19.95 0.21 8.11
N GLY A 246 20.39 -0.58 7.14
CA GLY A 246 20.59 -2.01 7.32
C GLY A 246 21.36 -2.67 6.17
N PRO A 247 21.73 -3.97 6.30
CA PRO A 247 22.62 -4.73 5.39
C PRO A 247 22.07 -4.97 3.99
N GLN A 248 20.77 -4.82 3.85
CA GLN A 248 20.01 -5.21 2.67
C GLN A 248 19.07 -4.07 2.29
N LEU A 249 19.00 -3.79 0.98
CA LEU A 249 18.16 -2.73 0.45
C LEU A 249 17.16 -3.29 -0.56
N GLU A 250 15.90 -2.98 -0.31
CA GLU A 250 14.79 -3.17 -1.24
C GLU A 250 14.20 -1.83 -1.67
N PHE A 251 13.63 -1.81 -2.87
CA PHE A 251 12.80 -0.71 -3.35
C PHE A 251 11.36 -1.18 -3.49
N LYS A 252 10.45 -0.58 -2.73
CA LYS A 252 9.03 -0.91 -2.74
C LYS A 252 8.20 0.20 -3.35
N ILE A 253 7.32 -0.20 -4.25
CA ILE A 253 6.32 0.68 -4.85
C ILE A 253 5.17 0.90 -3.86
N ILE A 254 4.76 2.16 -3.68
CA ILE A 254 3.74 2.60 -2.72
C ILE A 254 2.67 3.48 -3.40
N ASP A 255 1.58 3.78 -2.69
CA ASP A 255 0.48 4.67 -3.12
C ASP A 255 -0.25 4.21 -4.40
N PHE A 256 -1.06 3.18 -4.23
CA PHE A 256 -1.84 2.58 -5.31
C PHE A 256 -3.15 3.33 -5.62
N GLY A 257 -3.33 4.55 -5.10
CA GLY A 257 -4.61 5.26 -5.17
C GLY A 257 -5.17 5.37 -6.58
N ILE A 258 -4.35 5.66 -7.59
CA ILE A 258 -4.83 5.80 -8.98
C ILE A 258 -4.51 4.59 -9.89
N ALA A 259 -3.99 3.53 -9.30
CA ALA A 259 -3.56 2.34 -10.02
C ALA A 259 -4.76 1.52 -10.54
N LYS A 260 -4.50 0.74 -11.58
CA LYS A 260 -5.51 0.00 -12.35
C LYS A 260 -4.97 -1.34 -12.81
N PHE A 261 -5.88 -2.27 -13.02
CA PHE A 261 -5.61 -3.53 -13.70
C PHE A 261 -6.14 -3.46 -15.13
N SER A 262 -5.41 -4.02 -16.09
CA SER A 262 -5.77 -3.99 -17.50
C SER A 262 -5.47 -5.34 -18.15
N ALA A 263 -6.51 -6.08 -18.54
CA ALA A 263 -6.35 -7.33 -19.29
C ALA A 263 -5.52 -7.14 -20.56
N LYS A 264 -5.67 -6.00 -21.27
CA LYS A 264 -4.84 -5.66 -22.44
C LYS A 264 -3.35 -5.55 -22.10
N LEU A 265 -3.03 -4.93 -20.96
CA LEU A 265 -1.64 -4.80 -20.50
C LEU A 265 -1.09 -6.18 -20.09
N ALA A 266 -1.90 -6.97 -19.42
CA ALA A 266 -1.56 -8.34 -19.02
C ALA A 266 -1.26 -9.22 -20.24
N ALA A 267 -2.14 -9.19 -21.24
CA ALA A 267 -1.98 -9.88 -22.51
C ALA A 267 -0.73 -9.40 -23.28
N ALA A 268 -0.44 -8.09 -23.26
CA ALA A 268 0.77 -7.55 -23.88
C ALA A 268 2.06 -8.02 -23.16
N ALA A 269 2.01 -8.21 -21.85
CA ALA A 269 3.18 -8.59 -21.05
C ALA A 269 3.44 -10.11 -21.00
N ALA A 270 2.39 -10.93 -20.96
CA ALA A 270 2.50 -12.38 -20.72
C ALA A 270 1.68 -13.27 -21.69
N GLY A 271 0.87 -12.71 -22.58
CA GLY A 271 -0.05 -13.51 -23.39
C GLY A 271 -1.29 -13.97 -22.62
N SER A 272 -1.89 -15.09 -23.02
CA SER A 272 -3.23 -15.52 -22.57
C SER A 272 -3.34 -15.95 -21.10
N GLU A 273 -2.25 -16.39 -20.47
CA GLU A 273 -2.24 -16.85 -19.06
C GLU A 273 -2.71 -15.75 -18.08
N ALA A 274 -2.43 -14.49 -18.42
CA ALA A 274 -2.80 -13.35 -17.60
C ALA A 274 -4.29 -13.01 -17.66
N GLU A 275 -4.99 -13.38 -18.74
CA GLU A 275 -6.41 -13.07 -18.91
C GLU A 275 -7.26 -13.82 -17.88
N GLU A 276 -6.95 -15.10 -17.61
CA GLU A 276 -7.67 -15.93 -16.64
C GLU A 276 -7.51 -15.39 -15.21
N ILE A 277 -6.29 -15.00 -14.82
CA ILE A 277 -6.03 -14.43 -13.49
C ILE A 277 -6.77 -13.10 -13.32
N VAL A 278 -6.71 -12.23 -14.33
CA VAL A 278 -7.40 -10.93 -14.31
C VAL A 278 -8.91 -11.11 -14.29
N GLU A 279 -9.44 -12.06 -15.05
CA GLU A 279 -10.88 -12.36 -15.05
C GLU A 279 -11.32 -12.90 -13.69
N ARG A 280 -10.57 -13.83 -13.09
CA ARG A 280 -10.81 -14.34 -11.74
C ARG A 280 -10.77 -13.24 -10.67
N LEU A 281 -9.80 -12.33 -10.73
CA LEU A 281 -9.72 -11.19 -9.80
C LEU A 281 -10.88 -10.21 -10.01
N ASN A 282 -11.24 -9.91 -11.26
CA ASN A 282 -12.39 -9.07 -11.57
C ASN A 282 -13.71 -9.72 -11.13
N GLU A 283 -13.83 -11.04 -11.24
CA GLU A 283 -14.96 -11.80 -10.73
C GLU A 283 -15.04 -11.67 -9.21
N GLN A 284 -13.91 -11.88 -8.51
CA GLN A 284 -13.79 -11.65 -7.07
C GLN A 284 -14.16 -10.22 -6.64
N GLN A 285 -13.87 -9.21 -7.46
CA GLN A 285 -14.30 -7.83 -7.21
C GLN A 285 -15.79 -7.59 -7.44
N ARG A 286 -16.39 -8.23 -8.45
CA ARG A 286 -17.82 -8.03 -8.76
C ARG A 286 -18.70 -8.57 -7.66
N THR A 287 -18.24 -9.62 -7.02
CA THR A 287 -18.87 -10.22 -5.86
C THR A 287 -18.58 -9.39 -4.62
N ARG A 288 -19.63 -9.15 -3.81
CA ARG A 288 -19.49 -8.46 -2.53
C ARG A 288 -18.53 -9.22 -1.64
N MET A 289 -17.50 -8.52 -1.15
CA MET A 289 -16.64 -9.08 -0.11
C MET A 289 -17.46 -9.14 1.18
N ARG A 290 -17.71 -10.35 1.66
CA ARG A 290 -18.42 -10.56 2.91
C ARG A 290 -17.40 -10.96 3.97
N PHE A 291 -17.34 -10.16 5.03
CA PHE A 291 -16.58 -10.49 6.21
C PHE A 291 -17.52 -11.07 7.27
N GLY A 292 -17.11 -12.19 7.87
CA GLY A 292 -17.87 -12.92 8.89
C GLY A 292 -18.69 -14.08 8.32
N ASN A 293 -18.81 -15.16 9.10
CA ASN A 293 -19.57 -16.35 8.68
C ASN A 293 -21.09 -16.13 8.82
N ALA A 294 -21.90 -17.02 8.23
CA ALA A 294 -23.36 -16.94 8.32
C ALA A 294 -23.91 -17.02 9.77
N ASN A 295 -23.10 -17.55 10.68
CA ASN A 295 -23.41 -17.71 12.10
C ASN A 295 -22.84 -16.58 12.98
N SER A 296 -22.13 -15.63 12.37
CA SER A 296 -21.44 -14.55 13.08
C SER A 296 -22.49 -13.53 13.50
N PRO A 297 -22.39 -12.98 14.73
CA PRO A 297 -23.26 -11.91 15.19
C PRO A 297 -23.16 -10.65 14.32
N ALA A 298 -22.09 -10.49 13.55
CA ALA A 298 -21.91 -9.39 12.64
C ALA A 298 -21.41 -9.88 11.28
N THR A 299 -21.99 -9.34 10.20
CA THR A 299 -21.47 -9.52 8.84
C THR A 299 -21.30 -8.17 8.18
N ILE A 300 -20.11 -7.92 7.63
CA ILE A 300 -19.82 -6.70 6.87
C ILE A 300 -19.87 -7.09 5.40
N GLU A 301 -20.74 -6.44 4.62
CA GLU A 301 -20.71 -6.55 3.16
C GLU A 301 -20.02 -5.29 2.59
N TYR A 302 -18.86 -5.50 2.01
CA TYR A 302 -18.17 -4.49 1.21
C TYR A 302 -18.55 -4.67 -0.25
N GLU A 303 -19.28 -3.70 -0.79
CA GLU A 303 -19.50 -3.55 -2.22
C GLU A 303 -18.43 -2.57 -2.75
N PRO A 304 -17.42 -3.05 -3.51
CA PRO A 304 -16.41 -2.16 -4.05
C PRO A 304 -17.05 -1.05 -4.88
N SER A 305 -16.47 0.14 -4.80
CA SER A 305 -16.95 1.26 -5.57
C SER A 305 -16.65 1.00 -7.05
N ASP A 306 -17.67 0.60 -7.82
CA ASP A 306 -17.54 0.46 -9.26
C ASP A 306 -17.42 1.85 -9.89
N VAL A 307 -16.18 2.38 -9.90
CA VAL A 307 -15.85 3.70 -10.46
C VAL A 307 -16.10 3.74 -11.97
N THR A 308 -16.23 2.57 -12.61
CA THR A 308 -16.51 2.44 -14.04
C THR A 308 -18.02 2.51 -14.35
N LYS A 309 -18.90 2.13 -13.42
CA LYS A 309 -20.37 2.25 -13.56
C LYS A 309 -20.90 3.62 -13.09
N HIS A 310 -21.00 4.59 -14.00
CA HIS A 310 -21.60 5.89 -13.71
C HIS A 310 -23.14 5.84 -13.48
N LYS A 311 -23.60 6.09 -12.25
CA LYS A 311 -25.03 6.23 -11.86
C LYS A 311 -25.63 7.58 -12.35
N GLY A 312 -26.92 7.56 -12.74
CA GLY A 312 -27.62 8.67 -13.44
C GLY A 312 -28.02 9.91 -12.60
N PHE A 313 -28.49 10.99 -13.25
CA PHE A 313 -28.78 12.31 -12.65
C PHE A 313 -29.88 12.33 -11.57
N MET A 314 -30.96 11.54 -11.67
CA MET A 314 -31.99 11.51 -10.60
C MET A 314 -31.49 10.83 -9.32
N ALA A 315 -30.62 9.80 -9.44
CA ALA A 315 -29.87 9.30 -8.30
C ALA A 315 -28.88 10.36 -7.78
N ARG A 316 -28.45 11.30 -8.64
CA ARG A 316 -27.49 12.36 -8.31
C ARG A 316 -28.11 13.61 -7.69
N LEU A 317 -29.36 13.94 -7.96
CA LEU A 317 -30.08 15.00 -7.22
C LEU A 317 -30.39 14.52 -5.80
N LYS A 318 -30.76 13.23 -5.64
CA LYS A 318 -30.79 12.56 -4.33
C LYS A 318 -29.39 12.49 -3.69
N ASN A 319 -28.34 12.22 -4.47
CA ASN A 319 -26.97 12.13 -3.95
C ASN A 319 -26.23 13.48 -3.79
N MET A 320 -26.80 14.59 -4.25
CA MET A 320 -26.30 15.94 -3.92
C MET A 320 -26.73 16.35 -2.52
N ILE A 321 -27.83 15.77 -2.02
CA ILE A 321 -28.29 15.89 -0.64
C ILE A 321 -27.73 14.72 0.21
N SER A 322 -27.25 13.64 -0.42
CA SER A 322 -26.65 12.47 0.23
C SER A 322 -25.38 12.01 -0.51
N PRO A 323 -24.16 12.40 -0.11
CA PRO A 323 -22.93 12.05 -0.82
C PRO A 323 -22.88 10.53 -1.08
N SER A 324 -22.74 10.13 -2.35
CA SER A 324 -22.67 8.71 -2.72
C SER A 324 -21.34 8.14 -2.26
N LYS A 325 -21.32 7.68 -1.01
CA LYS A 325 -20.26 6.86 -0.44
C LYS A 325 -20.13 5.57 -1.26
N SER A 326 -18.93 5.02 -1.39
CA SER A 326 -18.75 3.58 -1.48
C SER A 326 -19.67 2.99 -0.42
N ARG A 327 -20.72 2.24 -0.81
CA ARG A 327 -21.67 1.70 0.16
C ARG A 327 -21.06 0.41 0.69
N LEU A 328 -20.12 0.55 1.62
CA LEU A 328 -19.93 -0.47 2.64
C LEU A 328 -21.28 -0.59 3.36
N THR A 329 -21.99 -1.68 3.11
CA THR A 329 -23.26 -1.94 3.78
C THR A 329 -22.95 -2.93 4.88
N VAL A 330 -22.71 -2.42 6.08
CA VAL A 330 -22.53 -3.30 7.22
C VAL A 330 -23.89 -3.72 7.73
N ILE A 331 -24.16 -5.02 7.64
CA ILE A 331 -25.37 -5.62 8.19
C ILE A 331 -24.97 -6.28 9.52
N ILE A 332 -24.97 -5.47 10.58
CA ILE A 332 -24.91 -6.02 11.93
C ILE A 332 -26.29 -6.61 12.21
N ARG A 333 -26.41 -7.94 12.19
CA ARG A 333 -27.64 -8.61 12.63
C ARG A 333 -27.58 -8.64 14.14
N PRO A 334 -28.42 -7.89 14.89
CA PRO A 334 -28.41 -8.01 16.33
C PRO A 334 -28.61 -9.48 16.67
N VAL A 335 -27.68 -10.05 17.44
CA VAL A 335 -27.88 -11.37 18.03
C VAL A 335 -29.18 -11.26 18.77
N LYS A 336 -30.21 -11.99 18.34
CA LYS A 336 -31.38 -12.20 19.18
C LYS A 336 -30.80 -12.78 20.45
N LYS A 337 -30.74 -11.99 21.54
CA LYS A 337 -30.28 -12.46 22.85
C LYS A 337 -30.91 -13.83 23.04
N LEU A 338 -30.11 -14.89 22.94
CA LEU A 338 -30.54 -16.23 23.27
C LEU A 338 -31.14 -16.09 24.66
N ALA A 339 -32.44 -16.37 24.73
CA ALA A 339 -33.30 -16.00 25.84
C ALA A 339 -32.58 -16.27 27.15
N SER A 340 -32.58 -15.24 28.01
CA SER A 340 -32.02 -15.27 29.37
C SER A 340 -32.05 -16.68 29.94
N VAL A 341 -30.87 -17.27 30.16
CA VAL A 341 -30.74 -18.39 31.09
C VAL A 341 -31.32 -17.86 32.39
N LYS A 342 -32.51 -18.35 32.71
CA LYS A 342 -33.33 -17.93 33.85
C LYS A 342 -32.53 -18.33 35.08
N SER A 343 -31.71 -17.41 35.58
CA SER A 343 -31.03 -17.55 36.86
C SER A 343 -32.12 -17.79 37.91
N ARG A 344 -32.20 -19.04 38.35
CA ARG A 344 -33.02 -19.48 39.48
C ARG A 344 -32.39 -18.87 40.73
N ARG A 345 -32.71 -17.60 41.02
CA ARG A 345 -32.47 -17.02 42.34
C ARG A 345 -33.44 -17.69 43.31
N SER A 346 -32.91 -18.61 44.10
CA SER A 346 -33.53 -19.08 45.33
C SER A 346 -33.78 -17.90 46.26
N ALA A 347 -35.04 -17.69 46.60
CA ALA A 347 -35.44 -16.77 47.66
C ALA A 347 -34.91 -17.29 49.00
N GLY A 348 -34.05 -16.52 49.66
CA GLY A 348 -33.77 -16.63 51.09
C GLY A 348 -34.48 -15.48 51.80
N PRO A 349 -35.22 -15.73 52.90
CA PRO A 349 -35.86 -14.68 53.68
C PRO A 349 -34.97 -14.26 54.85
N GLY A 350 -35.02 -12.97 55.19
CA GLY A 350 -34.75 -12.49 56.55
C GLY A 350 -33.57 -11.54 56.69
N GLY A 351 -33.81 -10.42 57.35
CA GLY A 351 -32.76 -9.57 57.90
C GLY A 351 -33.17 -8.12 58.04
N ALA A 352 -33.41 -7.68 59.28
CA ALA A 352 -33.98 -6.42 59.66
C ALA A 352 -32.99 -5.23 59.67
N ALA A 353 -33.58 -4.05 59.80
CA ALA A 353 -32.97 -2.73 59.84
C ALA A 353 -32.04 -2.47 61.05
N ALA A 354 -31.05 -1.58 60.85
CA ALA A 354 -30.51 -0.69 61.88
C ALA A 354 -29.82 0.53 61.23
N ALA A 355 -29.79 1.63 61.97
CA ALA A 355 -29.74 3.02 61.53
C ALA A 355 -28.34 3.67 61.52
N ALA A 356 -28.29 4.81 60.82
CA ALA A 356 -27.49 6.04 61.06
C ALA A 356 -25.95 5.97 61.17
N THR A 357 -25.27 6.80 60.37
CA THR A 357 -24.78 8.13 60.80
C THR A 357 -24.23 8.93 59.60
N ASP A 358 -24.54 10.23 59.60
CA ASP A 358 -23.95 11.27 58.76
C ASP A 358 -22.47 11.46 59.10
N GLU A 359 -21.63 11.72 58.08
CA GLU A 359 -20.45 12.57 58.24
C GLU A 359 -20.08 13.23 56.90
N GLU A 360 -19.93 14.55 56.94
CA GLU A 360 -19.54 15.44 55.86
C GLU A 360 -18.13 15.13 55.34
N ALA A 361 -17.97 15.10 54.01
CA ALA A 361 -16.67 15.34 53.40
C ALA A 361 -16.82 16.02 52.04
N ALA A 362 -16.09 17.12 51.88
CA ALA A 362 -16.04 18.01 50.74
C ALA A 362 -15.74 17.28 49.42
N VAL A 363 -16.60 17.49 48.42
CA VAL A 363 -16.39 17.06 47.04
C VAL A 363 -15.49 18.09 46.34
N ALA A 364 -14.19 17.78 46.24
CA ALA A 364 -13.33 18.33 45.20
C ALA A 364 -13.54 17.51 43.92
N GLU A 365 -13.91 18.19 42.84
CA GLU A 365 -14.00 17.65 41.49
C GLU A 365 -12.60 17.32 40.91
N GLU A 366 -12.05 16.17 41.28
CA GLU A 366 -10.95 15.52 40.55
C GLU A 366 -11.22 14.01 40.49
N GLY A 367 -12.13 13.58 39.62
CA GLY A 367 -12.52 12.16 39.56
C GLY A 367 -13.12 11.65 38.25
N GLY A 368 -13.10 12.44 37.17
CA GLY A 368 -13.83 12.08 35.95
C GLY A 368 -13.05 11.29 34.88
N VAL A 369 -11.71 11.21 34.96
CA VAL A 369 -10.90 10.69 33.84
C VAL A 369 -10.52 9.21 33.99
N VAL A 370 -10.54 8.66 35.21
CA VAL A 370 -10.05 7.29 35.46
C VAL A 370 -11.10 6.22 35.12
N GLU A 371 -12.39 6.52 35.28
CA GLU A 371 -13.47 5.55 35.05
C GLU A 371 -13.76 5.32 33.55
N GLU A 372 -13.61 6.35 32.71
CA GLU A 372 -13.78 6.23 31.26
C GLU A 372 -12.64 5.42 30.61
N ALA A 373 -11.41 5.53 31.15
CA ALA A 373 -10.27 4.72 30.71
C ALA A 373 -10.43 3.23 31.07
N ALA A 374 -11.08 2.92 32.19
CA ALA A 374 -11.32 1.54 32.62
C ALA A 374 -12.38 0.83 31.75
N LEU A 375 -13.41 1.53 31.29
CA LEU A 375 -14.43 0.97 30.40
C LEU A 375 -13.93 0.72 28.97
N GLN A 376 -12.90 1.43 28.51
CA GLN A 376 -12.26 1.16 27.22
C GLN A 376 -11.33 -0.07 27.24
N ALA A 377 -10.86 -0.50 28.42
CA ALA A 377 -9.82 -1.53 28.56
C ALA A 377 -10.27 -2.97 28.22
N GLU A 378 -11.58 -3.25 28.17
CA GLU A 378 -12.10 -4.60 27.93
C GLU A 378 -12.65 -4.84 26.52
N TRP A 379 -12.58 -3.85 25.63
CA TRP A 379 -13.12 -4.02 24.28
C TRP A 379 -12.15 -4.81 23.39
N GLU A 380 -12.52 -6.05 23.05
CA GLU A 380 -11.84 -6.83 22.03
C GLU A 380 -12.39 -6.48 20.64
N PRO A 381 -11.53 -6.08 19.68
CA PRO A 381 -11.96 -5.76 18.33
C PRO A 381 -12.52 -6.98 17.63
N ILE A 382 -13.71 -6.81 17.06
CA ILE A 382 -14.33 -7.85 16.23
C ILE A 382 -13.57 -7.89 14.91
N ARG A 383 -12.92 -9.02 14.65
CA ARG A 383 -12.37 -9.36 13.34
C ARG A 383 -13.32 -10.22 12.57
N LEU A 384 -13.53 -9.84 11.33
CA LEU A 384 -14.31 -10.62 10.40
C LEU A 384 -13.38 -11.01 9.25
N ALA A 385 -13.11 -12.31 9.11
CA ALA A 385 -12.32 -12.84 8.00
C ALA A 385 -13.13 -12.77 6.69
N SER A 386 -12.45 -12.50 5.58
CA SER A 386 -13.04 -12.65 4.25
C SER A 386 -13.36 -14.12 3.97
N PHE A 387 -14.60 -14.44 3.61
CA PHE A 387 -14.96 -15.80 3.18
C PHE A 387 -14.33 -16.10 1.82
N GLN A 388 -13.38 -17.04 1.77
CA GLN A 388 -12.86 -17.61 0.52
C GLN A 388 -13.38 -19.04 0.35
N ASP A 389 -14.69 -19.25 0.22
CA ASP A 389 -15.23 -20.58 -0.07
C ASP A 389 -15.58 -20.79 -1.55
N ALA A 390 -15.32 -21.99 -2.05
CA ALA A 390 -15.57 -22.45 -3.42
C ALA A 390 -17.03 -22.31 -3.90
N GLY A 391 -17.99 -22.06 -3.00
CA GLY A 391 -19.40 -21.76 -3.33
C GLY A 391 -19.64 -20.38 -3.96
N PHE A 392 -18.61 -19.55 -4.06
CA PHE A 392 -18.67 -18.18 -4.56
C PHE A 392 -18.87 -18.08 -6.08
N LYS A 393 -18.32 -19.04 -6.84
CA LYS A 393 -18.49 -19.13 -8.30
C LYS A 393 -19.96 -19.32 -8.69
N GLN A 394 -20.68 -20.19 -7.96
CA GLN A 394 -22.12 -20.42 -8.17
C GLN A 394 -22.99 -19.20 -7.83
N ALA A 395 -22.58 -18.35 -6.88
CA ALA A 395 -23.29 -17.12 -6.54
C ALA A 395 -23.02 -15.99 -7.55
N ALA A 396 -21.81 -15.92 -8.12
CA ALA A 396 -21.46 -15.00 -9.20
C ALA A 396 -22.23 -15.31 -10.49
N ASP A 397 -22.36 -16.60 -10.85
CA ASP A 397 -23.12 -17.07 -12.01
C ASP A 397 -24.62 -16.74 -11.89
N ALA A 398 -25.22 -16.90 -10.70
CA ALA A 398 -26.63 -16.57 -10.45
C ALA A 398 -26.93 -15.06 -10.56
N VAL A 399 -25.98 -14.19 -10.20
CA VAL A 399 -26.11 -12.73 -10.29
C VAL A 399 -25.88 -12.25 -11.73
N ALA A 400 -25.02 -12.92 -12.50
CA ALA A 400 -24.82 -12.64 -13.92
C ALA A 400 -26.07 -12.93 -14.76
N GLU A 401 -26.81 -14.01 -14.47
CA GLU A 401 -28.10 -14.32 -15.08
C GLU A 401 -29.16 -13.26 -14.73
N HIS A 402 -29.23 -12.82 -13.47
CA HIS A 402 -30.19 -11.81 -13.02
C HIS A 402 -29.94 -10.40 -13.62
N HIS A 403 -28.70 -10.11 -14.03
CA HIS A 403 -28.33 -8.84 -14.69
C HIS A 403 -28.59 -8.84 -16.20
N LYS A 404 -28.67 -10.01 -16.86
CA LYS A 404 -29.10 -10.09 -18.27
C LYS A 404 -30.57 -9.69 -18.43
N GLU A 405 -31.41 -9.96 -17.45
CA GLU A 405 -32.83 -9.57 -17.46
C GLU A 405 -33.06 -8.07 -17.22
N ALA A 406 -32.15 -7.40 -16.50
CA ALA A 406 -32.27 -5.97 -16.17
C ALA A 406 -31.75 -5.00 -17.27
N ALA A 407 -31.21 -5.52 -18.38
CA ALA A 407 -30.58 -4.71 -19.44
C ALA A 407 -31.56 -3.99 -20.40
N GLY A 408 -32.87 -4.20 -20.24
CA GLY A 408 -33.92 -3.58 -21.04
C GLY A 408 -34.31 -2.15 -20.60
N SER A 409 -33.42 -1.15 -20.74
CA SER A 409 -33.78 0.27 -20.95
C SER A 409 -32.56 1.21 -20.97
N LYS A 410 -31.83 1.24 -22.09
CA LYS A 410 -30.69 2.15 -22.26
C LYS A 410 -31.14 3.55 -22.75
N LYS A 411 -31.49 4.45 -21.82
CA LYS A 411 -31.51 5.91 -22.12
C LYS A 411 -30.08 6.48 -22.07
N LYS A 412 -29.60 7.05 -23.19
CA LYS A 412 -28.29 7.71 -23.33
C LYS A 412 -28.19 8.91 -22.38
N LYS A 413 -27.20 8.93 -21.49
CA LYS A 413 -27.00 9.96 -20.46
C LYS A 413 -25.73 10.79 -20.69
N LYS A 414 -25.79 12.09 -20.40
CA LYS A 414 -24.68 13.05 -20.53
C LYS A 414 -23.74 12.99 -19.32
N LYS A 415 -22.44 12.83 -19.58
CA LYS A 415 -21.33 12.72 -18.60
C LYS A 415 -21.08 14.07 -17.90
N LYS A 416 -20.80 14.09 -16.59
CA LYS A 416 -20.26 15.31 -15.95
C LYS A 416 -18.89 15.58 -16.56
N ARG A 417 -18.72 16.78 -17.10
CA ARG A 417 -17.47 17.20 -17.75
C ARG A 417 -16.48 17.47 -16.61
N LYS A 418 -15.47 16.61 -16.46
CA LYS A 418 -14.23 17.00 -15.79
C LYS A 418 -13.75 18.31 -16.42
N SER A 419 -12.98 19.12 -15.69
CA SER A 419 -12.35 20.29 -16.29
C SER A 419 -11.66 19.86 -17.60
N PRO A 420 -11.78 20.62 -18.70
CA PRO A 420 -11.08 20.29 -19.93
C PRO A 420 -9.57 20.07 -19.71
N ILE A 421 -8.98 20.86 -18.79
CA ILE A 421 -7.57 20.76 -18.40
C ILE A 421 -7.29 19.45 -17.68
N GLU A 422 -8.09 19.08 -16.68
CA GLU A 422 -7.91 17.81 -15.95
C GLU A 422 -8.15 16.60 -16.86
N THR A 423 -9.12 16.69 -17.76
CA THR A 423 -9.40 15.65 -18.76
C THR A 423 -8.20 15.48 -19.68
N MET A 424 -7.66 16.59 -20.18
CA MET A 424 -6.47 16.60 -21.03
C MET A 424 -5.26 16.04 -20.26
N TYR A 425 -5.01 16.50 -19.04
CA TYR A 425 -3.93 16.03 -18.18
C TYR A 425 -4.04 14.52 -17.92
N ARG A 426 -5.18 14.03 -17.44
CA ARG A 426 -5.39 12.61 -17.18
C ARG A 426 -5.31 11.77 -18.44
N HIS A 427 -5.93 12.21 -19.54
CA HIS A 427 -5.85 11.52 -20.82
C HIS A 427 -4.42 11.42 -21.31
N PHE A 428 -3.66 12.48 -21.10
CA PHE A 428 -2.27 12.57 -21.49
C PHE A 428 -1.37 11.63 -20.67
N TRP A 429 -1.51 11.64 -19.35
CA TRP A 429 -0.69 10.82 -18.45
C TRP A 429 -1.11 9.35 -18.38
N HIS A 430 -2.41 9.03 -18.50
CA HIS A 430 -2.88 7.64 -18.52
C HIS A 430 -2.49 6.88 -19.78
N ARG A 431 -2.00 7.56 -20.83
CA ARG A 431 -1.48 6.91 -22.03
C ARG A 431 -0.01 6.54 -21.93
N LYS A 432 0.64 6.93 -20.84
CA LYS A 432 2.06 6.65 -20.60
C LYS A 432 2.19 5.56 -19.54
N GLY A 433 3.04 4.59 -19.83
CA GLY A 433 3.39 3.49 -18.95
C GLY A 433 4.23 3.94 -17.76
N ASP A 434 4.32 3.07 -16.76
CA ASP A 434 4.96 3.38 -15.49
C ASP A 434 6.47 3.63 -15.63
N ALA A 435 7.14 2.91 -16.55
CA ALA A 435 8.55 3.15 -16.85
C ALA A 435 8.81 4.59 -17.35
N PHE A 436 7.89 5.15 -18.14
CA PHE A 436 8.01 6.53 -18.60
C PHE A 436 7.94 7.53 -17.44
N HIS A 437 6.98 7.36 -16.53
CA HIS A 437 6.80 8.29 -15.41
C HIS A 437 8.02 8.30 -14.49
N LEU A 438 8.55 7.12 -14.20
CA LEU A 438 9.73 6.97 -13.35
C LEU A 438 10.96 7.58 -14.00
N LEU A 439 11.25 7.22 -15.26
CA LEU A 439 12.43 7.71 -15.98
C LEU A 439 12.36 9.22 -16.27
N LEU A 440 11.16 9.79 -16.47
CA LEU A 440 11.01 11.24 -16.56
C LEU A 440 11.32 11.93 -15.23
N GLY A 441 10.93 11.32 -14.10
CA GLY A 441 11.31 11.78 -12.77
C GLY A 441 12.82 11.79 -12.57
N ILE A 442 13.48 10.70 -12.95
CA ILE A 442 14.94 10.55 -12.91
C ILE A 442 15.63 11.61 -13.79
N ALA A 443 15.16 11.79 -15.02
CA ALA A 443 15.68 12.82 -15.92
C ALA A 443 15.58 14.23 -15.32
N LEU A 444 14.49 14.54 -14.61
CA LEU A 444 14.28 15.85 -14.00
C LEU A 444 15.19 16.11 -12.79
N ALA A 445 15.68 15.07 -12.12
CA ALA A 445 16.54 15.17 -10.95
C ALA A 445 18.04 15.08 -11.29
N LEU A 446 18.37 14.23 -12.27
CA LEU A 446 19.75 13.91 -12.63
C LEU A 446 20.29 14.65 -13.86
N ASP A 447 19.47 15.43 -14.58
CA ASP A 447 19.97 16.23 -15.71
C ASP A 447 20.98 17.28 -15.25
N ASP A 448 22.03 17.47 -16.05
CA ASP A 448 23.16 18.40 -15.85
C ASP A 448 23.98 18.11 -14.58
N ARG A 449 24.05 16.84 -14.17
CA ARG A 449 24.90 16.36 -13.07
C ARG A 449 26.33 16.10 -13.57
N CYS A 450 27.30 16.28 -12.68
CA CYS A 450 28.67 15.80 -12.92
C CYS A 450 28.80 14.43 -12.28
N TRP A 451 29.42 13.48 -12.95
CA TRP A 451 29.61 12.13 -12.44
C TRP A 451 31.10 11.81 -12.38
N PRO A 452 31.50 10.82 -11.56
CA PRO A 452 32.82 10.23 -11.63
C PRO A 452 33.13 9.73 -13.06
N GLU A 453 34.41 9.75 -13.44
CA GLU A 453 34.84 9.37 -14.79
C GLU A 453 34.67 7.86 -15.01
N GLU A 454 34.95 7.06 -13.99
CA GLU A 454 34.75 5.62 -13.93
C GLU A 454 33.30 5.17 -14.18
N ASP A 455 32.33 6.04 -13.90
CA ASP A 455 30.90 5.82 -14.10
C ASP A 455 30.39 6.28 -15.47
N GLU A 456 31.24 6.85 -16.34
CA GLU A 456 30.82 7.49 -17.59
C GLU A 456 29.97 6.55 -18.46
N ASP A 457 30.42 5.32 -18.66
CA ASP A 457 29.73 4.33 -19.49
C ASP A 457 28.35 3.96 -18.93
N GLU A 458 28.24 3.85 -17.61
CA GLU A 458 26.99 3.52 -16.93
C GLU A 458 25.98 4.67 -17.01
N VAL A 459 26.48 5.89 -16.80
CA VAL A 459 25.68 7.11 -16.88
C VAL A 459 25.24 7.36 -18.32
N ALA A 460 26.10 7.11 -19.31
CA ALA A 460 25.76 7.16 -20.73
C ALA A 460 24.67 6.13 -21.06
N ALA A 461 24.75 4.92 -20.52
CA ALA A 461 23.71 3.90 -20.68
C ALA A 461 22.37 4.31 -20.03
N LEU A 462 22.39 4.94 -18.85
CA LEU A 462 21.17 5.52 -18.25
C LEU A 462 20.57 6.62 -19.13
N CYS A 463 21.41 7.52 -19.65
CA CYS A 463 20.96 8.59 -20.55
C CYS A 463 20.33 8.05 -21.82
N SER A 464 20.89 6.97 -22.38
CA SER A 464 20.31 6.25 -23.51
C SER A 464 18.93 5.66 -23.17
N LEU A 465 18.78 5.01 -22.00
CA LEU A 465 17.50 4.47 -21.55
C LEU A 465 16.45 5.58 -21.39
N VAL A 466 16.81 6.66 -20.70
CA VAL A 466 15.92 7.83 -20.52
C VAL A 466 15.53 8.42 -21.87
N HIS A 467 16.46 8.56 -22.82
CA HIS A 467 16.15 9.07 -24.14
C HIS A 467 15.21 8.15 -24.92
N HIS A 468 15.47 6.84 -24.89
CA HIS A 468 14.66 5.82 -25.55
C HIS A 468 13.19 5.87 -25.08
N VAL A 469 12.97 5.99 -23.77
CA VAL A 469 11.62 5.98 -23.20
C VAL A 469 10.95 7.36 -23.32
N THR A 470 11.66 8.42 -22.93
CA THR A 470 11.05 9.74 -22.71
C THR A 470 11.27 10.74 -23.84
N GLY A 471 12.21 10.48 -24.77
CA GLY A 471 12.67 11.45 -25.77
C GLY A 471 13.57 12.57 -25.20
N VAL A 472 13.79 12.61 -23.88
CA VAL A 472 14.65 13.59 -23.21
C VAL A 472 16.11 13.21 -23.39
N LYS A 473 16.93 14.16 -23.86
CA LYS A 473 18.39 13.99 -23.92
C LYS A 473 18.98 14.64 -22.67
N MET A 474 19.38 13.83 -21.70
CA MET A 474 20.01 14.31 -20.48
C MET A 474 21.38 14.94 -20.79
N ARG A 475 21.75 15.97 -20.03
CA ARG A 475 23.09 16.53 -20.01
C ARG A 475 23.86 15.88 -18.88
N VAL A 476 25.07 15.45 -19.17
CA VAL A 476 25.98 14.81 -18.21
C VAL A 476 27.33 15.47 -18.38
N ARG A 477 28.03 15.65 -17.28
CA ARG A 477 29.44 16.03 -17.26
C ARG A 477 30.18 14.94 -16.52
N THR A 478 31.42 14.70 -16.91
CA THR A 478 32.37 13.87 -16.16
C THR A 478 33.42 14.81 -15.59
N ALA A 479 33.84 14.59 -14.35
CA ALA A 479 34.89 15.38 -13.73
C ALA A 479 36.20 14.59 -13.72
N GLU A 480 37.19 15.05 -14.50
CA GLU A 480 38.59 14.69 -14.30
C GLU A 480 39.10 15.44 -13.05
N GLY A 481 38.87 14.94 -11.83
CA GLY A 481 39.52 15.49 -10.62
C GLY A 481 38.67 15.62 -9.35
N GLU A 482 39.35 15.99 -8.25
CA GLU A 482 38.91 15.79 -6.86
C GLU A 482 37.44 16.22 -6.58
N PRO A 483 36.64 15.33 -5.96
CA PRO A 483 35.26 15.61 -5.58
C PRO A 483 35.22 16.76 -4.57
N GLY A 484 34.79 17.95 -5.01
CA GLY A 484 34.63 19.11 -4.11
C GLY A 484 34.94 20.48 -4.71
N SER A 485 35.49 20.57 -5.93
CA SER A 485 35.73 21.88 -6.55
C SER A 485 34.39 22.60 -6.79
N ALA A 486 34.27 23.86 -6.36
CA ALA A 486 33.04 24.66 -6.35
C ALA A 486 32.39 24.95 -7.73
N ALA A 487 32.77 24.22 -8.79
CA ALA A 487 32.24 24.32 -10.14
C ALA A 487 30.80 23.77 -10.30
N PHE A 488 30.21 23.19 -9.24
CA PHE A 488 28.86 22.59 -9.26
C PHE A 488 27.69 23.57 -9.13
N GLY A 489 27.95 24.89 -9.04
CA GLY A 489 26.92 25.91 -8.91
C GLY A 489 26.06 26.06 -10.18
N ARG A 490 24.91 25.40 -10.25
CA ARG A 490 23.91 25.64 -11.31
C ARG A 490 23.28 27.02 -11.16
N HIS A 491 23.24 27.80 -12.24
CA HIS A 491 22.45 29.03 -12.27
C HIS A 491 20.95 28.68 -12.14
N LYS A 492 20.32 29.00 -11.00
CA LYS A 492 18.96 28.58 -10.63
C LYS A 492 17.92 28.76 -11.75
N TRP A 493 18.00 29.88 -12.48
CA TRP A 493 17.10 30.18 -13.59
C TRP A 493 17.25 29.24 -14.79
N GLN A 494 18.49 28.93 -15.20
CA GLN A 494 18.74 28.03 -16.33
C GLN A 494 18.22 26.63 -16.00
N HIS A 495 18.40 26.18 -14.76
CA HIS A 495 17.89 24.91 -14.28
C HIS A 495 16.35 24.86 -14.29
N TRP A 496 15.67 25.94 -13.88
CA TRP A 496 14.21 26.02 -13.95
C TRP A 496 13.69 25.91 -15.38
N PHE A 497 14.26 26.68 -16.32
CA PHE A 497 13.90 26.61 -17.74
C PHE A 497 14.20 25.23 -18.34
N ARG A 498 15.31 24.62 -17.94
CA ARG A 498 15.68 23.27 -18.37
C ARG A 498 14.68 22.23 -17.89
N ARG A 499 14.28 22.24 -16.62
CA ARG A 499 13.24 21.33 -16.08
C ARG A 499 11.90 21.55 -16.78
N TRP A 500 11.52 22.80 -17.05
CA TRP A 500 10.32 23.11 -17.81
C TRP A 500 10.40 22.55 -19.24
N HIS A 501 11.52 22.71 -19.92
CA HIS A 501 11.75 22.13 -21.24
C HIS A 501 11.72 20.60 -21.23
N ILE A 502 12.33 19.94 -20.25
CA ILE A 502 12.29 18.49 -20.08
C ILE A 502 10.84 18.01 -19.91
N ARG A 503 10.07 18.69 -19.04
CA ARG A 503 8.63 18.40 -18.88
C ARG A 503 7.94 18.58 -20.23
N LEU A 504 8.05 19.75 -20.85
CA LEU A 504 7.38 20.02 -22.12
C LEU A 504 7.74 19.00 -23.20
N LYS A 505 9.01 18.63 -23.35
CA LYS A 505 9.48 17.67 -24.34
C LYS A 505 8.96 16.27 -24.06
N GLY A 506 9.13 15.77 -22.83
CA GLY A 506 8.58 14.47 -22.42
C GLY A 506 7.05 14.44 -22.52
N HIS A 507 6.39 15.60 -22.49
CA HIS A 507 4.96 15.70 -22.73
C HIS A 507 4.61 15.71 -24.22
N ILE A 508 5.16 16.60 -25.02
CA ILE A 508 4.70 16.74 -26.41
C ILE A 508 5.21 15.59 -27.29
N LEU A 509 6.46 15.15 -27.07
CA LEU A 509 7.17 14.23 -27.96
C LEU A 509 7.85 13.09 -27.18
N PRO A 510 7.09 12.27 -26.42
CA PRO A 510 7.66 11.05 -25.86
C PRO A 510 8.07 10.11 -26.99
N TYR A 511 9.19 9.39 -26.80
CA TYR A 511 9.67 8.49 -27.85
C TYR A 511 9.03 7.10 -27.74
N ASN A 512 9.14 6.46 -26.56
CA ASN A 512 8.47 5.20 -26.26
C ASN A 512 7.77 5.25 -24.90
N SER A 513 6.75 6.11 -24.76
CA SER A 513 6.04 6.26 -23.48
C SER A 513 5.23 5.05 -23.05
N GLY A 514 5.02 4.06 -23.93
CA GLY A 514 4.26 2.84 -23.64
C GLY A 514 5.13 1.63 -23.28
N LEU A 515 6.45 1.81 -23.20
CA LEU A 515 7.40 0.72 -22.96
C LEU A 515 7.02 -0.07 -21.69
N LEU A 516 6.93 -1.39 -21.82
CA LEU A 516 6.69 -2.31 -20.72
C LEU A 516 7.94 -2.43 -19.84
N ALA A 517 7.76 -2.82 -18.59
CA ALA A 517 8.88 -2.94 -17.66
C ALA A 517 9.91 -3.98 -18.11
N ARG A 518 9.46 -5.12 -18.67
CA ARG A 518 10.33 -6.13 -19.28
C ARG A 518 11.18 -5.60 -20.43
N GLU A 519 10.60 -4.77 -21.28
CA GLU A 519 11.32 -4.20 -22.41
C GLU A 519 12.37 -3.19 -21.91
N ALA A 520 12.05 -2.41 -20.87
CA ALA A 520 13.03 -1.54 -20.20
C ALA A 520 14.19 -2.35 -19.60
N LEU A 521 13.91 -3.48 -18.95
CA LEU A 521 14.91 -4.38 -18.38
C LEU A 521 15.87 -5.00 -19.42
N SER A 522 15.47 -5.06 -20.70
CA SER A 522 16.34 -5.53 -21.78
C SER A 522 17.34 -4.49 -22.28
N HIS A 523 17.28 -3.25 -21.78
CA HIS A 523 18.18 -2.19 -22.21
C HIS A 523 19.62 -2.45 -21.73
N PRO A 524 20.66 -2.07 -22.51
CA PRO A 524 22.07 -2.23 -22.14
C PRO A 524 22.47 -1.68 -20.76
N PHE A 525 21.68 -0.77 -20.19
CA PHE A 525 21.89 -0.23 -18.84
C PHE A 525 21.80 -1.30 -17.74
N PHE A 526 21.06 -2.39 -17.98
CA PHE A 526 20.93 -3.51 -17.05
C PHE A 526 21.77 -4.73 -17.45
N THR A 527 22.38 -4.72 -18.64
CA THR A 527 23.09 -5.90 -19.20
C THR A 527 24.57 -5.65 -19.48
N ARG A 528 25.05 -4.40 -19.46
CA ARG A 528 26.48 -4.07 -19.62
C ARG A 528 27.20 -4.19 -18.26
N GLY A 529 28.34 -4.87 -18.27
CA GLY A 529 29.17 -5.16 -17.09
C GLY A 529 29.30 -6.66 -16.86
N ASP A 530 30.38 -7.11 -16.21
CA ASP A 530 30.70 -8.51 -15.87
C ASP A 530 29.78 -9.06 -14.75
N TYR A 531 28.51 -8.71 -14.86
CA TYR A 531 27.43 -9.07 -13.96
C TYR A 531 26.80 -10.41 -14.33
N SER A 532 27.49 -11.25 -15.11
CA SER A 532 27.15 -12.67 -15.24
C SER A 532 27.16 -13.40 -13.89
N GLY A 533 27.76 -12.81 -12.83
CA GLY A 533 27.64 -13.25 -11.45
C GLY A 533 26.41 -12.72 -10.69
N LEU A 534 25.76 -11.66 -11.17
CA LEU A 534 24.50 -11.14 -10.62
C LEU A 534 23.37 -12.02 -11.18
N LYS A 535 23.25 -13.24 -10.62
CA LYS A 535 22.00 -13.99 -10.65
C LYS A 535 20.89 -12.99 -10.35
N HIS A 536 19.86 -12.89 -11.21
CA HIS A 536 18.70 -12.02 -10.97
C HIS A 536 18.38 -12.03 -9.48
N ALA A 537 18.60 -10.89 -8.81
CA ALA A 537 18.66 -10.87 -7.36
C ALA A 537 17.38 -11.50 -6.81
N SER A 538 17.54 -12.55 -6.00
CA SER A 538 16.53 -12.85 -4.99
C SER A 538 16.45 -11.59 -4.16
N LEU A 539 15.36 -10.82 -4.28
CA LEU A 539 15.09 -9.71 -3.38
C LEU A 539 15.15 -10.25 -1.95
N PRO A 540 15.90 -9.63 -1.02
CA PRO A 540 16.59 -8.31 -1.09
C PRO A 540 18.03 -8.30 -1.66
N ALA A 541 18.51 -7.13 -2.11
CA ALA A 541 19.89 -6.95 -2.61
C ALA A 541 20.88 -6.57 -1.48
N GLU A 542 22.11 -7.09 -1.54
CA GLU A 542 23.17 -6.76 -0.59
C GLU A 542 23.80 -5.40 -0.91
N LEU A 543 24.07 -4.60 0.12
CA LEU A 543 24.64 -3.26 -0.07
C LEU A 543 25.95 -3.19 -0.86
N PRO A 544 26.92 -4.12 -0.73
CA PRO A 544 28.13 -4.08 -1.55
C PRO A 544 27.85 -4.23 -3.05
N GLN A 545 26.71 -4.79 -3.45
CA GLN A 545 26.30 -4.87 -4.86
C GLN A 545 25.72 -3.53 -5.35
N VAL A 546 25.00 -2.83 -4.47
CA VAL A 546 24.36 -1.54 -4.76
C VAL A 546 25.34 -0.37 -4.67
N PHE A 547 26.33 -0.51 -3.80
CA PHE A 547 27.37 0.46 -3.49
C PHE A 547 28.72 -0.27 -3.61
N PRO A 548 29.21 -0.59 -4.82
CA PRO A 548 30.50 -1.25 -4.99
C PRO A 548 31.65 -0.41 -4.40
N THR A 549 32.66 -1.08 -3.84
CA THR A 549 33.94 -0.44 -3.50
C THR A 549 34.69 -0.20 -4.80
N GLU A 550 35.09 1.06 -5.00
CA GLU A 550 36.12 1.44 -5.98
C GLU A 550 37.38 0.58 -5.86
#